data_AF-A0A3N2C2A9-F1
#
_entry.id   AF-A0A3N2C2A9-F1
#
_cell.length_a   1.000
_cell.length_b   1.000
_cell.length_c   1.000
_cell.angle_alpha   90.00
_cell.angle_beta   90.00
_cell.angle_gamma   90.00
#
_symmetry.space_group_name_H-M   'P 1'
#
loop_
_entity.id
_entity.type
_entity.pdbx_description
1 polymer ?
#
loop_
_entity_poly.entity_id
_entity_poly.type
_entity_poly.pdbx_seq_one_letter_code
_entity_poly.pdbx_strand_id
1 'polypeptide(L)'
;MSGMARSRAPRSIKQTLGSIILGFEMIVMFLGALVIFGLKALPAPVALIGGAVLCLIIVATIPLLRFRWGYWLGWAVQAAIVATGLLVPMMFLVGGMAAAVWTYAMVQGDKIERQQALYREAKD
;
A
#
# COMPACT_ATOMS: atom_id res chain seq x y z
N MET A 1 21.38 37.25 -5.59
CA MET A 1 21.37 36.03 -4.76
C MET A 1 20.51 34.98 -5.45
N SER A 2 21.07 34.24 -6.41
CA SER A 2 20.34 33.17 -7.10
C SER A 2 20.25 31.96 -6.18
N GLY A 3 19.07 31.73 -5.60
CA GLY A 3 18.79 30.51 -4.86
C GLY A 3 18.83 29.34 -5.84
N MET A 4 19.90 28.55 -5.79
CA MET A 4 19.96 27.23 -6.41
C MET A 4 18.79 26.42 -5.85
N ALA A 5 17.69 26.34 -6.60
CA ALA A 5 16.60 25.45 -6.27
C ALA A 5 17.21 24.04 -6.23
N ARG A 6 17.46 23.52 -5.03
CA ARG A 6 17.94 22.15 -4.83
C ARG A 6 16.92 21.24 -5.51
N SER A 7 17.28 20.73 -6.68
CA SER A 7 16.60 19.65 -7.36
C SER A 7 16.37 18.54 -6.33
N ARG A 8 15.12 18.36 -5.88
CA ARG A 8 14.80 17.27 -4.96
C ARG A 8 15.08 15.98 -5.73
N ALA A 9 15.92 15.12 -5.16
CA ALA A 9 16.20 13.81 -5.74
C ALA A 9 14.86 13.11 -6.11
N PRO A 10 14.76 12.51 -7.30
CA PRO A 10 13.53 11.85 -7.74
C PRO A 10 13.11 10.76 -6.74
N ARG A 11 11.80 10.63 -6.51
CA ARG A 11 11.26 9.61 -5.58
C ARG A 11 11.64 8.21 -6.06
N SER A 12 11.93 7.30 -5.13
CA SER A 12 12.17 5.89 -5.45
C SER A 12 10.97 5.30 -6.21
N ILE A 13 11.25 4.45 -7.20
CA ILE A 13 10.24 3.75 -7.99
C ILE A 13 9.38 2.86 -7.09
N LYS A 14 10.02 2.18 -6.14
CA LYS A 14 9.35 1.34 -5.15
C LYS A 14 8.36 2.13 -4.29
N GLN A 15 8.74 3.34 -3.88
CA GLN A 15 7.85 4.24 -3.14
C GLN A 15 6.65 4.66 -3.98
N THR A 16 6.87 4.96 -5.26
CA THR A 16 5.80 5.38 -6.17
C THR A 16 4.81 4.25 -6.43
N LEU A 17 5.30 3.06 -6.79
CA LEU A 17 4.45 1.88 -6.98
C LEU A 17 3.68 1.52 -5.71
N GLY A 18 4.35 1.50 -4.56
CA GLY A 18 3.70 1.23 -3.28
C GLY A 18 2.61 2.25 -2.93
N SER A 19 2.82 3.54 -3.20
CA SER A 19 1.82 4.57 -2.96
C SER A 19 0.58 4.43 -3.85
N ILE A 20 0.76 4.03 -5.12
CA ILE A 20 -0.33 3.81 -6.07
C ILE A 20 -1.17 2.60 -5.63
N ILE A 21 -0.51 1.51 -5.23
CA ILE A 21 -1.18 0.28 -4.78
C ILE A 21 -2.00 0.56 -3.53
N LEU A 22 -1.40 1.15 -2.48
CA LEU A 22 -2.13 1.49 -1.25
C LEU A 22 -3.27 2.49 -1.51
N GLY A 23 -3.07 3.44 -2.43
CA GLY A 23 -4.11 4.39 -2.81
C GLY A 23 -5.34 3.71 -3.41
N PHE A 24 -5.14 2.76 -4.32
CA PHE A 24 -6.23 1.97 -4.89
C PHE A 24 -6.86 1.04 -3.86
N GLU A 25 -6.04 0.41 -3.03
CA GLU A 25 -6.45 -0.51 -1.99
C GLU A 25 -7.32 0.17 -0.92
N MET A 26 -7.09 1.46 -0.63
CA MET A 26 -7.98 2.23 0.24
C MET A 26 -9.42 2.26 -0.28
N ILE A 27 -9.61 2.47 -1.57
CA ILE A 27 -10.94 2.50 -2.20
C ILE A 27 -11.57 1.11 -2.11
N VAL A 28 -10.79 0.07 -2.44
CA VAL A 28 -11.24 -1.33 -2.36
C VAL A 28 -11.66 -1.69 -0.94
N MET A 29 -10.89 -1.30 0.08
CA MET A 29 -11.20 -1.59 1.48
C MET A 29 -12.37 -0.77 2.03
N PHE A 30 -12.54 0.46 1.56
CA PHE A 30 -13.74 1.24 1.87
C PHE A 30 -15.00 0.52 1.35
N LEU A 31 -14.98 0.05 0.10
CA LEU A 31 -16.07 -0.74 -0.45
C LEU A 31 -16.23 -2.09 0.27
N GLY A 32 -15.12 -2.76 0.63
CA GLY A 32 -15.12 -3.99 1.42
C GLY A 32 -15.82 -3.82 2.77
N ALA A 33 -15.61 -2.69 3.46
CA ALA A 33 -16.32 -2.37 4.69
C ALA A 33 -17.85 -2.25 4.47
N LEU A 34 -18.27 -1.63 3.35
CA LEU A 34 -19.68 -1.55 2.96
C LEU A 34 -20.26 -2.93 2.63
N VAL A 35 -19.47 -3.83 2.03
CA VAL A 35 -19.88 -5.22 1.77
C VAL A 35 -20.08 -5.98 3.08
N ILE A 36 -19.15 -5.88 4.04
CA ILE A 36 -19.28 -6.50 5.37
C ILE A 36 -20.53 -6.00 6.09
N PHE A 37 -20.78 -4.68 6.04
CA PHE A 37 -21.99 -4.07 6.57
C PHE A 37 -23.26 -4.54 5.86
N GLY A 38 -23.27 -4.54 4.52
CA GLY A 38 -24.42 -4.91 3.70
C GLY A 38 -24.81 -6.38 3.83
N LEU A 39 -23.82 -7.27 4.01
CA LEU A 39 -24.03 -8.69 4.30
C LEU A 39 -24.39 -8.97 5.78
N LYS A 40 -24.42 -7.93 6.64
CA LYS A 40 -24.65 -8.05 8.09
C LYS A 40 -23.71 -9.05 8.76
N ALA A 41 -22.48 -9.18 8.26
CA ALA A 41 -21.49 -10.09 8.82
C ALA A 41 -21.02 -9.66 10.22
N LEU A 42 -21.10 -8.36 10.52
CA LEU A 42 -20.86 -7.78 11.86
C LEU A 42 -21.95 -6.76 12.22
N PRO A 43 -22.07 -6.40 13.51
CA PRO A 43 -22.86 -5.24 13.93
C PRO A 43 -22.43 -3.98 13.17
N ALA A 44 -23.40 -3.18 12.74
CA ALA A 44 -23.15 -2.02 11.87
C ALA A 44 -22.06 -1.07 12.35
N PRO A 45 -22.00 -0.68 13.65
CA PRO A 45 -20.94 0.21 14.12
C PRO A 45 -19.56 -0.43 13.99
N VAL A 46 -19.43 -1.73 14.24
CA VAL A 46 -18.14 -2.43 14.21
C VAL A 46 -17.64 -2.57 12.78
N ALA A 47 -18.52 -2.91 11.83
CA ALA A 47 -18.16 -3.02 10.41
C ALA A 47 -17.68 -1.66 9.85
N LEU A 48 -18.43 -0.59 10.11
CA LEU A 48 -18.13 0.73 9.56
C LEU A 48 -16.92 1.39 10.25
N ILE A 49 -16.84 1.34 11.58
CA ILE A 49 -15.70 1.91 12.31
C ILE A 49 -14.44 1.09 12.04
N GLY A 50 -14.52 -0.23 12.08
CA GLY A 50 -13.37 -1.11 11.77
C GLY A 50 -12.84 -0.89 10.35
N GLY A 51 -13.75 -0.81 9.38
CA GLY A 51 -13.41 -0.48 8.00
C GLY A 51 -12.78 0.91 7.85
N ALA A 52 -13.37 1.93 8.48
CA ALA A 52 -12.84 3.29 8.46
C ALA A 52 -11.44 3.37 9.08
N VAL A 53 -11.20 2.70 10.21
CA VAL A 53 -9.88 2.63 10.86
C VAL A 53 -8.86 1.97 9.93
N LEU A 54 -9.21 0.86 9.28
CA LEU A 54 -8.33 0.20 8.32
C LEU A 54 -7.99 1.11 7.14
N CYS A 55 -8.98 1.82 6.58
CA CYS A 55 -8.74 2.81 5.53
C CYS A 55 -7.80 3.94 5.99
N LEU A 56 -7.98 4.44 7.21
CA LEU A 56 -7.09 5.46 7.78
C LEU A 56 -5.65 4.94 7.94
N ILE A 57 -5.49 3.68 8.37
CA ILE A 57 -4.16 3.04 8.46
C ILE A 57 -3.51 2.94 7.08
N ILE A 58 -4.27 2.56 6.03
CA ILE A 58 -3.76 2.50 4.66
C ILE A 58 -3.27 3.88 4.21
N VAL A 59 -4.11 4.92 4.37
CA VAL A 59 -3.75 6.30 3.99
C VAL A 59 -2.54 6.81 4.78
N ALA A 60 -2.49 6.54 6.08
CA ALA A 60 -1.37 6.91 6.93
C ALA A 60 -0.07 6.18 6.54
N THR A 61 -0.16 4.97 5.98
CA THR A 61 1.01 4.19 5.54
C THR A 61 1.69 4.81 4.31
N ILE A 62 0.93 5.46 3.42
CA ILE A 62 1.46 6.08 2.18
C ILE A 62 2.62 7.06 2.45
N PRO A 63 2.50 8.10 3.29
CA PRO A 63 3.60 9.01 3.57
C PRO A 63 4.74 8.35 4.36
N LEU A 64 4.50 7.21 5.00
CA LEU A 64 5.51 6.44 5.74
C LEU A 64 6.42 5.62 4.82
N LEU A 65 6.01 5.36 3.57
CA LEU A 65 6.85 4.65 2.57
C LEU A 65 8.15 5.38 2.20
N ARG A 66 8.29 6.67 2.56
CA ARG A 66 9.57 7.38 2.46
C ARG A 66 10.65 6.79 3.37
N PHE A 67 10.25 6.04 4.40
CA PHE A 67 11.15 5.34 5.30
C PHE A 67 11.22 3.86 4.96
N ARG A 68 12.41 3.27 5.07
CA ARG A 68 12.64 1.83 4.83
C ARG A 68 11.76 0.93 5.72
N TRP A 69 11.39 1.38 6.92
CA TRP A 69 10.52 0.63 7.82
C TRP A 69 9.04 0.69 7.41
N GLY A 70 8.62 1.71 6.64
CA GLY A 70 7.24 1.85 6.17
C GLY A 70 6.80 0.68 5.28
N TYR A 71 7.73 -0.01 4.61
CA TYR A 71 7.41 -1.21 3.85
C TYR A 71 6.97 -2.39 4.74
N TRP A 72 7.50 -2.50 5.96
CA TRP A 72 7.02 -3.49 6.94
C TRP A 72 5.60 -3.18 7.41
N LEU A 73 5.28 -1.89 7.57
CA LEU A 73 3.92 -1.46 7.86
C LEU A 73 2.97 -1.82 6.71
N GLY A 74 3.39 -1.63 5.46
CA GLY A 74 2.64 -2.09 4.29
C GLY A 74 2.36 -3.60 4.31
N TRP A 75 3.34 -4.43 4.68
CA TRP A 75 3.10 -5.87 4.88
C TRP A 75 2.10 -6.18 5.99
N ALA A 76 2.16 -5.44 7.10
CA ALA A 76 1.16 -5.58 8.17
C ALA A 76 -0.24 -5.20 7.69
N VAL A 77 -0.36 -4.14 6.87
CA VAL A 77 -1.63 -3.76 6.22
C VAL A 77 -2.14 -4.88 5.31
N GLN A 78 -1.28 -5.48 4.48
CA GLN A 78 -1.66 -6.61 3.63
C GLN A 78 -2.20 -7.78 4.46
N ALA A 79 -1.51 -8.15 5.55
CA ALA A 79 -1.97 -9.21 6.44
C ALA A 79 -3.34 -8.89 7.07
N ALA A 80 -3.54 -7.64 7.52
CA ALA A 80 -4.82 -7.20 8.07
C ALA A 80 -5.96 -7.27 7.04
N ILE A 81 -5.69 -6.88 5.79
CA ILE A 81 -6.65 -6.93 4.69
C ILE A 81 -7.01 -8.38 4.36
N VAL A 82 -6.03 -9.27 4.22
CA VAL A 82 -6.27 -10.71 3.99
C VAL A 82 -7.08 -11.31 5.14
N ALA A 83 -6.83 -10.91 6.39
CA ALA A 83 -7.57 -11.38 7.55
C ALA A 83 -9.07 -11.00 7.51
N THR A 84 -9.45 -9.92 6.81
CA THR A 84 -10.87 -9.60 6.59
C THR A 84 -11.61 -10.69 5.79
N GLY A 85 -10.87 -11.54 5.07
CA GLY A 85 -11.36 -12.78 4.45
C GLY A 85 -12.06 -13.74 5.43
N LEU A 86 -11.67 -13.73 6.70
CA LEU A 86 -12.32 -14.54 7.73
C LEU A 86 -13.79 -14.13 7.97
N LEU A 87 -14.11 -12.87 7.70
CA LEU A 87 -15.47 -12.33 7.83
C LEU A 87 -16.28 -12.59 6.56
N VAL A 88 -15.66 -12.34 5.40
CA VAL A 88 -16.25 -12.51 4.08
C VAL A 88 -15.24 -13.25 3.21
N PRO A 89 -15.43 -14.55 2.92
CA PRO A 89 -14.43 -15.36 2.22
C PRO A 89 -13.92 -14.79 0.89
N MET A 90 -14.77 -14.04 0.16
CA MET A 90 -14.38 -13.35 -1.07
C MET A 90 -13.23 -12.34 -0.86
N MET A 91 -13.11 -11.76 0.34
CA MET A 91 -12.02 -10.82 0.67
C MET A 91 -10.65 -11.51 0.74
N PHE A 92 -10.57 -12.84 0.88
CA PHE A 92 -9.29 -13.54 0.71
C PHE A 92 -8.74 -13.39 -0.70
N LEU A 93 -9.61 -13.42 -1.71
CA LEU A 93 -9.17 -13.20 -3.10
C LEU A 93 -8.72 -11.75 -3.30
N VAL A 94 -9.48 -10.80 -2.77
CA VAL A 94 -9.14 -9.36 -2.86
C VAL A 94 -7.82 -9.06 -2.17
N GLY A 95 -7.69 -9.44 -0.89
CA GLY A 95 -6.47 -9.24 -0.13
C GLY A 95 -5.29 -10.04 -0.66
N GLY A 96 -5.53 -11.26 -1.15
CA GLY A 96 -4.48 -12.08 -1.78
C GLY A 96 -3.95 -11.44 -3.06
N MET A 97 -4.82 -10.89 -3.92
CA MET A 97 -4.40 -10.16 -5.11
C MET A 97 -3.65 -8.87 -4.75
N ALA A 98 -4.15 -8.10 -3.79
CA ALA A 98 -3.48 -6.90 -3.33
C ALA A 98 -2.08 -7.22 -2.76
N ALA A 99 -1.97 -8.26 -1.93
CA ALA A 99 -0.70 -8.73 -1.39
C ALA A 99 0.25 -9.24 -2.48
N ALA A 100 -0.27 -9.93 -3.51
CA ALA A 100 0.52 -10.38 -4.64
C ALA A 100 1.09 -9.20 -5.45
N VAL A 101 0.26 -8.20 -5.76
CA VAL A 101 0.67 -6.98 -6.47
C VAL A 101 1.66 -6.17 -5.63
N TRP A 102 1.41 -6.03 -4.32
CA TRP A 102 2.34 -5.41 -3.37
C TRP A 102 3.71 -6.11 -3.39
N THR A 103 3.72 -7.42 -3.23
CA THR A 103 4.95 -8.24 -3.25
C THR A 103 5.72 -8.06 -4.56
N TYR A 104 5.01 -8.11 -5.69
CA TYR A 104 5.59 -7.88 -7.01
C TYR A 104 6.22 -6.49 -7.12
N ALA A 105 5.52 -5.44 -6.67
CA ALA A 105 6.06 -4.08 -6.67
C ALA A 105 7.29 -3.91 -5.77
N MET A 106 7.35 -4.59 -4.62
CA MET A 106 8.51 -4.54 -3.74
C MET A 106 9.74 -5.19 -4.38
N VAL A 107 9.56 -6.36 -5.01
CA VAL A 107 10.65 -7.11 -5.66
C VAL A 107 11.14 -6.39 -6.93
N GLN A 108 10.22 -5.93 -7.78
CA GLN A 108 10.57 -5.29 -9.05
C GLN A 108 11.10 -3.87 -8.84
N GLY A 109 10.55 -3.13 -7.87
CA GLY A 109 11.06 -1.81 -7.50
C GLY A 109 12.53 -1.86 -7.13
N ASP A 110 12.94 -2.83 -6.30
CA ASP A 110 14.33 -3.02 -5.90
C ASP A 110 15.24 -3.38 -7.09
N LYS A 111 14.76 -4.20 -8.04
CA LYS A 111 15.54 -4.57 -9.23
C LYS A 111 15.77 -3.40 -10.16
N ILE A 112 14.72 -2.63 -10.47
CA ILE A 112 14.80 -1.48 -11.38
C ILE A 112 15.70 -0.40 -10.77
N GLU A 113 15.58 -0.14 -9.47
CA GLU A 113 16.40 0.86 -8.79
C GLU A 113 17.88 0.47 -8.77
N ARG A 114 18.21 -0.82 -8.58
CA ARG A 114 19.59 -1.34 -8.72
C ARG A 114 20.13 -1.18 -10.14
N GLN A 115 19.34 -1.53 -11.15
CA GLN A 115 19.75 -1.37 -12.56
C GLN A 115 20.05 0.10 -12.88
N GLN A 116 19.18 1.02 -12.45
CA GLN A 116 19.37 2.46 -12.66
C GLN A 116 20.57 3.03 -11.91
N ALA A 117 20.99 2.45 -10.79
CA ALA A 117 22.21 2.83 -10.10
C ALA A 117 23.45 2.44 -10.92
N LEU A 118 23.50 1.18 -11.38
CA LEU A 118 24.59 0.68 -12.22
C LEU A 118 24.74 1.44 -13.55
N TYR A 119 23.61 1.76 -14.22
CA TYR A 119 23.64 2.56 -15.44
C TYR A 119 24.12 4.00 -15.23
N ARG A 120 23.94 4.57 -14.03
CA ARG A 120 24.47 5.89 -13.68
C ARG A 120 25.97 5.82 -13.47
N GLU A 121 26.44 4.83 -12.70
CA GLU A 121 27.86 4.60 -12.46
C GLU A 121 28.66 4.31 -13.75
N ALA A 122 28.05 3.63 -14.73
CA ALA A 122 28.71 3.36 -16.02
C ALA A 122 28.78 4.56 -16.97
N LYS A 123 28.04 5.63 -16.68
CA LYS A 123 27.98 6.84 -17.51
C LYS A 123 28.86 7.98 -16.98
N ASP A 124 29.23 7.91 -15.69
CA ASP A 124 30.17 8.82 -15.02
C ASP A 124 31.62 8.37 -15.23
#